data_AF-A0A6G0JRS7-F1
#
_entry.id   AF-A0A6G0JRS7-F1
#
_cell.length_a   1.000
_cell.length_b   1.000
_cell.length_c   1.000
_cell.angle_alpha   90.00
_cell.angle_beta   90.00
_cell.angle_gamma   90.00
#
_symmetry.space_group_name_H-M   'P 1'
#
loop_
_entity.id
_entity.type
_entity.pdbx_description
1 polymer ?
#
loop_
_entity_poly.entity_id
_entity_poly.type
_entity_poly.pdbx_seq_one_letter_code
_entity_poly.pdbx_strand_id
1 'polypeptide(L)'
;MLLTVYVDDLLLMGESSRCEAIARKLAATFELVELGPVKYLLGVEVSIDREKNTVFFSQTNYVEEILIPYARLSWCCDARGNHDGNC
;
A
#
# COMPACT_ATOMS: atom_id res chain seq x y z
N MET A 1 8.20 -9.83 34.26
CA MET A 1 7.42 -8.84 33.48
C MET A 1 7.79 -9.01 32.03
N LEU A 2 6.84 -9.37 31.17
CA LEU A 2 7.06 -9.58 29.74
C LEU A 2 6.36 -8.44 29.00
N LEU A 3 7.10 -7.66 28.21
CA LEU A 3 6.54 -6.61 27.36
C LEU A 3 6.61 -7.12 25.92
N THR A 4 5.48 -7.49 25.35
CA THR A 4 5.38 -7.93 23.95
C THR A 4 5.11 -6.72 23.06
N VAL A 5 6.10 -6.34 22.25
CA VAL A 5 5.97 -5.30 21.24
C VAL A 5 5.72 -5.97 19.90
N TYR A 6 4.56 -5.72 19.31
CA TYR A 6 4.26 -6.11 17.93
C TYR A 6 4.68 -4.96 17.02
N VAL A 7 5.59 -5.25 16.09
CA VAL A 7 5.98 -4.35 15.01
C VAL A 7 5.51 -5.02 13.72
N ASP A 8 4.69 -4.35 12.92
CA ASP A 8 4.03 -4.94 11.75
C ASP A 8 5.03 -5.27 10.63
N ASP A 9 5.54 -4.25 9.92
CA ASP A 9 6.44 -4.44 8.78
C ASP A 9 7.67 -3.53 8.89
N LEU A 10 8.87 -4.09 8.75
CA LEU A 10 10.11 -3.33 8.75
C LEU A 10 10.63 -3.15 7.32
N LEU A 11 10.64 -1.91 6.83
CA LEU A 11 11.21 -1.56 5.53
C LEU A 11 12.68 -1.13 5.67
N LEU A 12 13.59 -1.88 5.04
CA LEU A 12 14.99 -1.49 4.89
C LEU A 12 15.23 -0.86 3.52
N MET A 13 15.72 0.37 3.50
CA MET A 13 16.03 1.12 2.28
C MET A 13 17.45 1.65 2.32
N GLY A 14 18.25 1.35 1.30
CA GLY A 14 19.62 1.81 1.17
C GLY A 14 20.49 0.85 0.37
N GLU A 15 21.80 0.96 0.56
CA GLU A 15 22.76 0.01 -0.01
C GLU A 15 22.48 -1.41 0.49
N SER A 16 22.50 -2.38 -0.42
CA SER A 16 22.20 -3.79 -0.13
C SER A 16 23.05 -4.35 1.01
N SER A 17 24.36 -4.11 0.99
CA SER A 17 25.32 -4.61 1.99
C SER A 17 24.97 -4.13 3.41
N ARG A 18 24.57 -2.87 3.54
CA ARG A 18 24.16 -2.25 4.81
C ARG A 18 22.82 -2.78 5.28
N CYS A 19 21.86 -2.94 4.37
CA CYS A 19 20.55 -3.51 4.69
C CYS A 19 20.70 -4.96 5.21
N GLU A 20 21.50 -5.79 4.55
CA GLU A 20 21.78 -7.16 4.98
C GLU A 20 22.50 -7.23 6.33
N ALA A 21 23.43 -6.30 6.59
CA ALA A 21 24.11 -6.22 7.88
C ALA A 21 23.14 -5.86 9.02
N ILE A 22 22.19 -4.94 8.76
CA ILE A 22 21.15 -4.55 9.73
C ILE A 22 20.15 -5.69 9.94
N ALA A 23 19.67 -6.31 8.86
CA ALA A 23 18.75 -7.44 8.92
C ALA A 23 19.31 -8.58 9.78
N ARG A 24 20.59 -8.95 9.58
CA ARG A 24 21.27 -9.97 10.40
C ARG A 24 21.36 -9.60 11.88
N LYS A 25 21.62 -8.33 12.20
CA LYS A 25 21.67 -7.87 13.59
C LYS A 25 20.30 -7.95 14.27
N LEU A 26 19.24 -7.59 13.55
CA LEU A 26 17.89 -7.67 14.07
C LEU A 26 17.43 -9.13 14.22
N ALA A 27 17.77 -10.00 13.27
CA ALA A 27 17.46 -11.43 13.30
C ALA A 27 18.11 -12.17 14.49
N ALA A 28 19.20 -11.62 15.05
CA ALA A 28 19.83 -12.17 16.25
C ALA A 28 19.00 -11.93 17.53
N THR A 29 18.09 -10.95 17.52
CA THR A 29 17.29 -10.56 18.69
C THR A 29 15.79 -10.83 18.49
N PHE A 30 15.32 -10.78 17.24
CA PHE A 30 13.92 -10.90 16.87
C PHE A 30 13.75 -11.96 15.79
N GLU A 31 12.63 -12.68 15.83
CA GLU A 31 12.22 -13.54 14.73
C GLU A 31 11.78 -12.64 13.55
N LEU A 32 12.54 -12.68 12.46
CA LEU A 32 12.28 -11.89 11.26
C LEU A 32 11.95 -12.83 10.10
N VAL A 33 10.95 -12.43 9.32
CA VAL A 33 10.59 -13.09 8.06
C VAL A 33 10.87 -12.12 6.92
N GLU A 34 11.63 -12.56 5.93
CA GLU A 34 11.86 -11.76 4.72
C GLU A 34 10.64 -11.85 3.80
N LEU A 35 10.00 -10.70 3.54
CA LEU A 35 8.84 -10.58 2.65
C LEU A 35 9.25 -10.27 1.19
N GLY A 36 10.54 -10.05 0.93
CA GLY A 36 11.07 -9.68 -0.38
C GLY A 36 10.91 -8.19 -0.71
N PRO A 37 10.96 -7.81 -2.00
CA PRO A 37 10.84 -6.41 -2.42
C PRO A 37 9.49 -5.80 -2.01
N VAL A 38 9.54 -4.58 -1.48
CA VAL A 38 8.31 -3.82 -1.14
C VAL A 38 7.47 -3.59 -2.40
N LYS A 39 6.20 -3.99 -2.32
CA LYS A 39 5.17 -3.69 -3.32
C LYS A 39 4.10 -2.76 -2.76
N TYR A 40 3.82 -2.90 -1.46
CA TYR A 40 2.88 -2.05 -0.76
C TYR A 40 3.48 -1.64 0.58
N LEU A 41 3.32 -0.37 0.94
CA LEU A 41 3.71 0.17 2.23
C LEU A 41 2.55 1.02 2.75
N LEU A 42 1.95 0.63 3.88
CA LEU A 42 0.82 1.34 4.50
C LEU A 42 -0.35 1.62 3.51
N GLY A 43 -0.64 0.67 2.62
CA GLY A 43 -1.68 0.80 1.60
C GLY A 43 -1.26 1.61 0.36
N VAL A 44 -0.01 2.07 0.29
CA VAL A 44 0.56 2.75 -0.88
C VAL A 44 1.30 1.75 -1.74
N GLU A 45 0.97 1.69 -3.03
CA GLU A 45 1.73 0.89 -3.99
C GLU A 45 3.09 1.54 -4.24
N VAL A 46 4.15 0.74 -4.13
CA VAL A 46 5.54 1.17 -4.33
C VAL A 46 6.11 0.41 -5.52
N SER A 47 6.63 1.14 -6.50
CA SER A 47 7.38 0.58 -7.63
C SER A 47 8.78 1.18 -7.66
N ILE A 48 9.78 0.30 -7.75
CA ILE A 48 11.19 0.68 -7.70
C ILE A 48 11.81 0.36 -9.05
N ASP A 49 12.22 1.40 -9.77
CA ASP A 49 13.02 1.28 -10.99
C ASP A 49 14.49 1.44 -10.61
N ARG A 50 15.20 0.29 -10.53
CA ARG A 50 16.62 0.26 -10.16
C ARG A 50 17.54 0.76 -11.28
N GLU A 51 17.11 0.70 -12.54
CA GLU A 51 17.91 1.19 -13.67
C GLU A 51 17.94 2.71 -13.69
N LYS A 52 16.78 3.33 -13.43
CA LYS A 52 16.64 4.79 -13.34
C LYS A 52 16.93 5.34 -11.95
N ASN A 53 17.13 4.47 -10.96
CA ASN A 53 17.30 4.82 -9.55
C ASN A 53 16.16 5.71 -9.02
N THR A 54 14.93 5.36 -9.39
CA THR A 54 13.71 6.10 -9.02
C THR A 54 12.73 5.21 -8.28
N VAL A 55 12.08 5.80 -7.27
CA VAL A 55 10.98 5.16 -6.53
C VAL A 55 9.70 5.91 -6.85
N PHE A 56 8.69 5.18 -7.31
CA PHE A 56 7.37 5.71 -7.61
C PHE A 56 6.36 5.19 -6.60
N PHE A 57 5.54 6.11 -6.08
CA PHE A 57 4.45 5.82 -5.17
C PHE A 57 3.13 6.04 -5.90
N SER A 58 2.24 5.07 -5.84
CA SER A 58 0.93 5.08 -6.50
C SER A 58 -0.16 4.69 -5.51
N GLN A 59 -1.30 5.34 -5.59
CA GLN A 59 -2.51 4.97 -4.84
C GLN A 59 -3.72 4.93 -5.78
N THR A 60 -3.52 4.51 -7.03
CA THR A 60 -4.59 4.51 -8.04
C THR A 60 -5.79 3.69 -7.57
N ASN A 61 -5.57 2.51 -6.96
CA ASN A 61 -6.66 1.69 -6.41
C ASN A 61 -7.49 2.43 -5.35
N TYR A 62 -6.84 3.17 -4.44
CA TYR A 62 -7.55 3.93 -3.41
C TYR A 62 -8.40 5.06 -4.02
N VAL A 63 -7.86 5.74 -5.04
CA VAL A 63 -8.59 6.77 -5.79
C VAL A 63 -9.80 6.18 -6.49
N GLU A 64 -9.65 5.02 -7.14
CA GLU A 64 -10.76 4.31 -7.78
C GLU A 64 -11.82 3.85 -6.76
N GLU A 65 -11.39 3.31 -5.62
CA GLU A 65 -12.28 2.91 -4.53
C GLU A 65 -13.13 4.07 -4.00
N ILE A 66 -12.60 5.30 -3.96
CA ILE A 66 -13.35 6.48 -3.54
C ILE A 66 -14.26 7.01 -4.65
N LEU A 67 -13.75 7.08 -5.89
CA LEU A 67 -14.46 7.73 -7.00
C LEU A 67 -15.61 6.89 -7.54
N ILE A 68 -15.49 5.56 -7.60
CA ILE A 68 -16.53 4.67 -8.14
C ILE A 68 -17.86 4.80 -7.36
N PRO A 69 -17.87 4.75 -6.02
CA PRO A 69 -19.09 4.98 -5.24
C PRO A 69 -19.69 6.37 -5.45
N TYR A 70 -18.86 7.42 -5.51
CA TYR A 70 -19.34 8.80 -5.70
C TYR A 70 -19.98 8.99 -7.08
N ALA A 71 -19.38 8.43 -8.14
CA ALA A 71 -19.94 8.43 -9.49
C ALA A 71 -21.26 7.64 -9.58
N ARG A 72 -21.38 6.52 -8.85
CA ARG A 72 -22.64 5.76 -8.76
C ARG A 72 -23.76 6.53 -8.04
N LEU A 73 -23.40 7.31 -7.02
CA LEU A 73 -24.37 8.14 -6.30
C LEU A 73 -24.87 9.32 -7.15
N SER A 74 -24.02 9.95 -7.96
CA SER A 74 -24.47 11.05 -8.84
C SER A 74 -25.42 10.54 -9.93
N TRP A 75 -25.18 9.35 -10.49
CA TRP A 75 -26.10 8.71 -11.44
C TRP A 75 -27.49 8.47 -10.85
N CYS A 76 -27.59 8.06 -9.58
CA CYS A 76 -28.88 7.89 -8.90
C CYS A 76 -29.62 9.22 -8.65
N CYS A 77 -28.92 10.34 -8.57
CA CYS A 77 -29.54 11.65 -8.46
C CYS A 77 -30.05 12.18 -9.82
N ASP A 78 -29.38 11.85 -10.92
CA ASP A 78 -29.81 12.24 -12.27
C ASP A 78 -31.00 11.39 -12.77
N ALA A 79 -31.07 10.12 -12.36
CA ALA A 79 -32.18 9.23 -12.68
C ALA A 79 -33.52 9.56 -11.96
N ARG A 80 -33.54 10.56 -11.07
CA ARG A 80 -34.78 11.09 -10.46
C ARG A 80 -35.36 12.31 -11.20
N GLY A 81 -34.74 12.73 -12.30
CA GLY A 81 -35.28 13.73 -13.24
C GLY A 81 -35.99 13.07 -14.42
N ASN A 82 -37.27 12.74 -14.25
CA ASN A 82 -38.26 12.47 -15.29
C ASN A 82 -37.99 11.33 -16.30
N HIS A 83 -38.53 10.15 -16.02
CA HIS A 83 -39.08 9.30 -17.08
C HIS A 83 -40.50 8.90 -16.72
N ASP A 84 -41.42 9.69 -17.26
CA ASP A 84 -42.83 9.36 -17.35
C ASP A 84 -43.00 7.96 -17.95
N GLY A 85 -43.75 7.13 -17.22
CA GLY A 85 -44.68 6.15 -17.74
C GLY A 85 -44.12 5.08 -18.68
N ASN A 86 -43.68 3.97 -18.09
CA ASN A 86 -44.48 2.73 -18.16
C ASN A 86 -43.84 1.68 -17.23
N CYS A 87 -44.61 1.19 -16.26
CA CYS A 87 -44.37 -0.13 -15.69
C CYS A 87 -44.92 -1.20 -16.64
#